data_AF-A0ABD0QXR1-F1
#
_entry.id   AF-A0ABD0QXR1-F1
#
_cell.length_a   1.000
_cell.length_b   1.000
_cell.length_c   1.000
_cell.angle_alpha   90.00
_cell.angle_beta   90.00
_cell.angle_gamma   90.00
#
_symmetry.space_group_name_H-M   'P 1'
#
loop_
_entity.id
_entity.type
_entity.pdbx_description
1 polymer ?
#
loop_
_entity_poly.entity_id
_entity_poly.type
_entity_poly.pdbx_seq_one_letter_code
_entity_poly.pdbx_strand_id
1 'polypeptide(L)'
;VQELGSFIENTEIGLAKTVTDGDYGKLVDIMGHLMAIRDRQLSTEQHFKPLKATSNLLRTYSQQLPEHVYILLEALPEKWKNLKKVAFTVKHEVAPLQANEVAVIRRKCVQFE
;
A
#
# COMPACT_ATOMS: atom_id res chain seq x y z
N VAL A 1 2.16 6.40 14.35
CA VAL A 1 0.72 6.19 14.02
C VAL A 1 0.27 7.07 12.86
N GLN A 2 0.53 8.38 12.90
CA GLN A 2 0.20 9.31 11.79
C GLN A 2 0.94 9.00 10.49
N GLU A 3 2.22 8.62 10.53
CA GLU A 3 3.00 8.30 9.32
C GLU A 3 2.38 7.15 8.49
N LEU A 4 1.85 6.13 9.16
CA LEU A 4 1.18 5.01 8.47
C LEU A 4 -0.16 5.43 7.87
N GLY A 5 -0.93 6.27 8.58
CA GLY A 5 -2.17 6.82 8.07
C GLY A 5 -1.97 7.65 6.80
N SER A 6 -1.03 8.59 6.83
CA SER A 6 -0.69 9.40 5.64
C SER A 6 -0.12 8.56 4.50
N PHE A 7 0.65 7.52 4.81
CA PHE A 7 1.13 6.59 3.80
C PHE A 7 -0.03 5.84 3.14
N ILE A 8 -0.98 5.32 3.92
CA ILE A 8 -2.15 4.60 3.39
C ILE A 8 -2.95 5.51 2.47
N GLU A 9 -3.26 6.73 2.91
CA GLU A 9 -4.06 7.69 2.15
C GLU A 9 -3.37 8.11 0.85
N ASN A 10 -2.09 8.48 0.91
CA ASN A 10 -1.31 8.83 -0.29
C ASN A 10 -1.24 7.67 -1.28
N THR A 11 -1.11 6.44 -0.78
CA THR A 11 -1.02 5.25 -1.62
C THR A 11 -2.37 4.87 -2.20
N GLU A 12 -3.48 5.01 -1.45
CA GLU A 12 -4.84 4.84 -1.99
C GLU A 12 -5.11 5.85 -3.10
N ILE A 13 -4.75 7.12 -2.92
CA ILE A 13 -4.89 8.16 -3.95
C ILE A 13 -4.04 7.83 -5.17
N GLY A 14 -2.80 7.36 -4.97
CA GLY A 14 -1.90 6.92 -6.04
C GLY A 14 -2.45 5.73 -6.84
N LEU A 15 -3.01 4.74 -6.15
CA LEU A 15 -3.61 3.54 -6.74
C LEU A 15 -4.97 3.80 -7.39
N ALA A 16 -5.71 4.82 -6.94
CA ALA A 16 -6.99 5.22 -7.51
C ALA A 16 -6.85 5.93 -8.88
N LYS A 17 -5.64 6.40 -9.22
CA LYS A 17 -5.37 6.95 -10.55
C LYS A 17 -5.44 5.82 -11.58
N THR A 18 -6.32 5.95 -12.57
CA THR A 18 -6.44 4.99 -13.66
C THR A 18 -5.29 5.18 -14.65
N VAL A 19 -4.61 4.08 -15.01
CA VAL A 19 -3.59 4.08 -16.07
C VAL A 19 -4.28 3.76 -17.39
N THR A 20 -4.00 4.58 -18.39
CA THR A 20 -4.42 4.37 -19.78
C THR A 20 -3.23 3.87 -20.59
N ASP A 21 -3.49 3.08 -21.63
CA ASP A 21 -2.45 2.55 -22.52
C ASP A 21 -1.62 3.71 -23.12
N GLY A 22 -0.29 3.64 -23.01
CA GLY A 22 0.65 4.68 -23.45
C GLY A 22 1.14 5.67 -22.37
N ASP A 23 0.59 5.64 -21.16
CA ASP A 23 0.94 6.57 -20.08
C ASP A 23 2.02 5.99 -19.13
N TYR A 24 3.24 5.82 -19.66
CA TYR A 24 4.37 5.17 -18.98
C TYR A 24 4.69 5.79 -17.61
N GLY A 25 4.63 7.12 -17.51
CA GLY A 25 4.90 7.84 -16.25
C GLY A 25 3.95 7.43 -15.12
N LYS A 26 2.65 7.28 -15.42
CA LYS A 26 1.65 6.84 -14.44
C LYS A 26 1.79 5.36 -14.10
N LEU A 27 2.14 4.52 -15.09
CA LEU A 27 2.40 3.09 -14.85
C LEU A 27 3.56 2.90 -13.87
N VAL A 28 4.66 3.66 -14.05
CA VAL A 28 5.81 3.62 -13.14
C VAL A 28 5.46 4.15 -11.74
N ASP A 29 4.68 5.23 -11.65
CA ASP A 29 4.20 5.78 -10.37
C ASP A 29 3.40 4.74 -9.58
N ILE A 30 2.44 4.07 -10.24
CA ILE A 30 1.64 2.99 -9.63
C ILE A 30 2.51 1.80 -9.22
N MET A 31 3.48 1.39 -10.05
CA MET A 31 4.41 0.32 -9.68
C MET A 31 5.27 0.69 -8.47
N GLY A 32 5.70 1.95 -8.36
CA GLY A 32 6.40 2.48 -7.19
C GLY A 32 5.55 2.36 -5.92
N HIS A 33 4.28 2.74 -6.00
CA HIS A 33 3.32 2.58 -4.90
C HIS A 33 3.10 1.10 -4.53
N LEU A 34 2.91 0.22 -5.51
CA LEU A 34 2.73 -1.22 -5.27
C LEU A 34 3.97 -1.85 -4.59
N MET A 35 5.17 -1.45 -5.00
CA MET A 35 6.41 -1.90 -4.36
C MET A 35 6.54 -1.38 -2.94
N ALA A 36 6.22 -0.11 -2.70
CA ALA A 36 6.27 0.49 -1.36
C ALA A 36 5.33 -0.22 -0.38
N ILE A 37 4.13 -0.64 -0.83
CA ILE A 37 3.19 -1.43 -0.01
C ILE A 37 3.80 -2.79 0.34
N ARG A 38 4.40 -3.47 -0.64
CA ARG A 38 5.02 -4.78 -0.44
C ARG A 38 6.17 -4.70 0.55
N ASP A 39 7.06 -3.72 0.39
CA ASP A 39 8.24 -3.58 1.25
C ASP A 39 7.85 -3.13 2.67
N ARG A 40 6.82 -2.27 2.81
CA ARG A 40 6.26 -1.89 4.12
C ARG A 40 5.36 -2.95 4.74
N GLN A 41 4.95 -4.01 4.03
CA GLN A 41 4.02 -5.00 4.55
C GLN A 41 4.55 -5.69 5.80
N LEU A 42 5.79 -6.20 5.75
CA LEU A 42 6.41 -6.90 6.88
C LEU A 42 6.60 -5.96 8.07
N SER A 43 7.13 -4.76 7.81
CA SER A 43 7.37 -3.75 8.84
C SER A 43 6.06 -3.31 9.51
N THR A 44 5.01 -3.02 8.73
CA THR A 44 3.73 -2.55 9.23
C THR A 44 3.00 -3.64 10.04
N GLU A 45 3.01 -4.89 9.56
CA GLU A 45 2.44 -6.03 10.29
C GLU A 45 3.19 -6.32 11.60
N GLN A 46 4.51 -6.11 11.64
CA GLN A 46 5.30 -6.20 12.86
C GLN A 46 4.96 -5.10 13.87
N HIS A 47 4.69 -3.86 13.43
CA HIS A 47 4.29 -2.76 14.31
C HIS A 47 2.85 -2.89 14.84
N PHE A 48 1.95 -3.57 14.13
CA PHE A 48 0.58 -3.80 14.62
C PHE A 48 0.52 -4.73 15.84
N LYS A 49 1.43 -5.70 15.96
CA LYS A 49 1.50 -6.61 17.11
C LYS A 49 1.70 -5.88 18.45
N PRO A 50 2.73 -5.04 18.64
CA PRO A 50 2.92 -4.31 19.88
C PRO A 50 1.82 -3.26 20.11
N LEU A 51 1.33 -2.59 19.07
CA LEU A 51 0.22 -1.64 19.22
C LEU A 51 -1.06 -2.29 19.78
N LYS A 52 -1.40 -3.50 19.29
CA LYS A 52 -2.53 -4.28 19.82
C LYS A 52 -2.27 -4.79 21.24
N ALA A 53 -1.04 -5.22 21.54
CA ALA A 53 -0.65 -5.64 22.88
C ALA A 53 -0.72 -4.48 23.88
N THR A 54 -0.22 -3.30 23.51
CA THR A 54 -0.30 -2.07 24.32
C THR A 54 -1.75 -1.63 24.50
N SER A 55 -2.59 -1.67 23.45
CA SER A 55 -4.04 -1.41 23.56
C SER A 55 -4.72 -2.33 24.59
N ASN A 56 -4.44 -3.63 24.52
CA ASN A 56 -5.02 -4.61 25.45
C ASN A 56 -4.52 -4.36 26.88
N LEU A 57 -3.23 -4.06 27.05
CA LEU A 57 -2.65 -3.78 28.36
C LEU A 57 -3.29 -2.54 28.99
N LEU A 58 -3.42 -1.45 28.23
CA LEU A 58 -4.04 -0.21 28.69
C LEU A 58 -5.52 -0.41 29.05
N ARG A 59 -6.24 -1.27 28.31
CA ARG A 59 -7.61 -1.70 28.65
C ARG A 59 -7.66 -2.46 29.97
N THR A 60 -6.73 -3.39 30.20
CA THR A 60 -6.63 -4.15 31.46
C THR A 60 -6.30 -3.25 32.65
N TYR A 61 -5.51 -2.19 32.45
CA TYR A 61 -5.16 -1.24 33.51
C TYR A 61 -6.22 -0.17 33.79
N SER A 62 -7.40 -0.20 33.13
CA SER A 62 -8.46 0.80 33.31
C SER A 62 -8.00 2.25 33.11
N GLN A 63 -6.91 2.44 32.36
CA GLN A 63 -6.45 3.78 32.01
C GLN A 63 -7.36 4.31 30.90
N GLN A 64 -8.05 5.43 31.17
CA GLN A 64 -8.84 6.12 30.16
C GLN A 64 -7.91 6.68 29.09
N LEU A 65 -7.62 5.89 28.04
CA LEU A 65 -7.19 6.49 26.81
C LEU A 65 -8.36 7.26 26.20
N PRO A 66 -8.09 8.40 25.57
CA PRO A 66 -9.09 9.05 24.75
C PRO A 66 -9.66 8.05 23.74
N GLU A 67 -10.99 8.00 23.62
CA GLU A 67 -11.72 7.12 22.70
C GLU A 67 -11.13 7.15 21.27
N HIS A 68 -10.70 8.34 20.84
CA HIS A 68 -10.11 8.56 19.51
C HIS A 68 -8.83 7.75 19.25
N VAL A 69 -8.00 7.49 20.27
CA VAL A 69 -6.77 6.70 20.12
C VAL A 69 -7.12 5.22 19.97
N TYR A 70 -8.14 4.76 20.70
CA TYR A 70 -8.62 3.38 20.62
C TYR A 70 -9.21 3.09 19.24
N ILE A 71 -10.07 3.98 18.76
CA ILE A 71 -10.65 3.90 17.41
C ILE A 71 -9.54 3.91 16.35
N LEU A 72 -8.52 4.76 16.50
CA LEU A 72 -7.40 4.80 15.56
C LEU A 72 -6.58 3.51 15.56
N LEU A 73 -6.31 2.93 16.73
CA LEU A 73 -5.59 1.66 16.89
C LEU A 73 -6.32 0.48 16.24
N GLU A 74 -7.65 0.47 16.33
CA GLU A 74 -8.49 -0.58 15.76
C GLU A 74 -8.74 -0.39 14.25
N ALA A 75 -8.87 0.86 13.79
CA ALA A 75 -9.12 1.20 12.39
C ALA A 75 -7.87 1.06 11.49
N LEU A 76 -6.66 1.26 12.01
CA LEU A 76 -5.44 1.20 11.17
C LEU A 76 -5.17 -0.16 10.53
N PRO A 77 -5.28 -1.30 11.25
CA PRO A 77 -5.18 -2.63 10.64
C PRO A 77 -6.21 -2.84 9.53
N GLU A 78 -7.42 -2.31 9.71
CA GLU A 78 -8.51 -2.44 8.75
C GLU A 78 -8.25 -1.61 7.48
N LYS A 79 -7.82 -0.35 7.64
CA LYS A 79 -7.37 0.50 6.54
C LYS A 79 -6.20 -0.13 5.77
N TRP A 80 -5.21 -0.69 6.47
CA TRP A 80 -4.09 -1.40 5.85
C TRP A 80 -4.56 -2.63 5.06
N LYS A 81 -5.52 -3.38 5.58
CA LYS A 81 -6.11 -4.54 4.89
C LYS A 81 -6.83 -4.13 3.61
N ASN A 82 -7.59 -3.04 3.64
CA ASN A 82 -8.27 -2.50 2.46
C ASN A 82 -7.27 -2.03 1.41
N LEU A 83 -6.24 -1.28 1.81
CA LEU A 83 -5.15 -0.87 0.91
C LEU A 83 -4.50 -2.07 0.21
N LYS A 84 -4.19 -3.15 0.95
CA LYS A 84 -3.63 -4.38 0.35
C LYS A 84 -4.57 -5.00 -0.68
N LYS A 85 -5.88 -4.96 -0.45
CA LYS A 85 -6.88 -5.47 -1.40
C LYS A 85 -6.92 -4.64 -2.67
N VAL A 86 -6.93 -3.31 -2.55
CA VAL A 86 -6.86 -2.38 -3.69
C VAL A 86 -5.56 -2.59 -4.46
N ALA A 87 -4.42 -2.66 -3.77
CA ALA A 87 -3.12 -2.92 -4.36
C ALA A 87 -3.08 -4.24 -5.14
N PHE A 88 -3.73 -5.28 -4.64
CA PHE A 88 -3.83 -6.56 -5.34
C PHE A 88 -4.63 -6.45 -6.64
N THR A 89 -5.78 -5.76 -6.60
CA THR A 89 -6.60 -5.51 -7.80
C THR A 89 -5.82 -4.70 -8.82
N VAL A 90 -5.24 -3.56 -8.42
CA VAL A 90 -4.46 -2.71 -9.32
C VAL A 90 -3.26 -3.45 -9.89
N LYS A 91 -2.56 -4.27 -9.08
CA LYS A 91 -1.47 -5.13 -9.57
C LYS A 91 -1.94 -6.06 -10.69
N HIS A 92 -3.12 -6.64 -10.57
CA HIS A 92 -3.68 -7.51 -11.60
C HIS A 92 -4.02 -6.74 -12.88
N GLU A 93 -4.56 -5.52 -12.75
CA GLU A 93 -4.89 -4.65 -13.88
C GLU A 93 -3.65 -4.12 -14.62
N VAL A 94 -2.58 -3.76 -13.90
CA VAL A 94 -1.35 -3.23 -14.51
C VAL A 94 -0.38 -4.32 -14.99
N ALA A 95 -0.56 -5.58 -14.58
CA ALA A 95 0.28 -6.70 -15.03
C ALA A 95 0.34 -6.87 -16.57
N PRO A 96 -0.77 -6.83 -17.33
CA PRO A 96 -0.71 -6.88 -18.79
C PRO A 96 -0.03 -5.65 -19.40
N LEU A 97 -0.26 -4.45 -18.84
CA LEU A 97 0.41 -3.21 -19.30
C LEU A 97 1.92 -3.29 -19.08
N GLN A 98 2.36 -3.79 -17.91
CA GLN A 98 3.76 -4.05 -17.62
C GLN A 98 4.39 -5.01 -18.63
N ALA A 99 3.71 -6.13 -18.91
CA ALA A 99 4.20 -7.14 -19.84
C ALA A 99 4.35 -6.57 -21.26
N ASN A 100 3.41 -5.72 -21.68
CA ASN A 100 3.46 -5.05 -22.97
C ASN A 100 4.67 -4.09 -23.05
N GLU A 101 4.87 -3.23 -22.05
CA GLU A 101 6.01 -2.31 -21.98
C GLU A 101 7.36 -3.06 -21.97
N VAL A 102 7.47 -4.13 -21.18
CA VAL A 102 8.68 -4.98 -21.15
C VAL A 102 8.93 -5.64 -22.52
N ALA A 103 7.87 -6.08 -23.21
CA ALA A 103 8.00 -6.64 -24.54
C ALA A 103 8.46 -5.59 -25.57
N VAL A 104 7.95 -4.36 -25.49
CA VAL A 104 8.39 -3.24 -26.34
C VAL A 104 9.86 -2.90 -26.09
N ILE A 105 10.29 -2.80 -24.83
CA ILE A 105 11.68 -2.58 -24.46
C ILE A 105 12.57 -3.70 -25.01
N ARG A 106 12.17 -4.96 -24.83
CA ARG A 106 12.93 -6.11 -25.33
C ARG A 106 13.09 -6.08 -26.85
N ARG A 107 12.02 -5.76 -27.60
CA ARG A 107 12.09 -5.63 -29.06
C ARG A 107 13.05 -4.52 -29.48
N LYS A 108 13.01 -3.37 -28.81
CA LYS A 108 13.94 -2.26 -29.06
C LYS A 108 15.38 -2.70 -28.84
N CYS A 109 15.70 -3.37 -27.73
CA CYS A 109 17.07 -3.85 -27.47
C CYS A 109 17.59 -4.76 -28.58
N VAL A 110 16.79 -5.72 -29.05
CA VAL A 110 17.17 -6.63 -30.16
C VAL A 110 17.36 -5.89 -31.48
N GLN A 111 16.71 -4.73 -31.66
CA GLN A 111 16.82 -3.93 -32.88
C GLN A 111 18.01 -2.96 -32.87
N PHE A 112 18.66 -2.78 -31.72
CA PHE A 112 19.91 -2.04 -31.57
C PHE A 112 21.15 -2.96 -31.54
N GLU A 113 20.97 -4.28 -31.65
CA GLU A 113 22.02 -5.28 -31.95
C GLU A 113 22.14 -5.49 -33.46
#